data_AF-A0A7J5YAK9-F1
#
_entry.id   AF-A0A7J5YAK9-F1
#
_cell.length_a   1.000
_cell.length_b   1.000
_cell.length_c   1.000
_cell.angle_alpha   90.00
_cell.angle_beta   90.00
_cell.angle_gamma   90.00
#
_symmetry.space_group_name_H-M   'P 1'
#
loop_
_entity.id
_entity.type
_entity.pdbx_description
1 polymer ?
#
loop_
_entity_poly.entity_id
_entity_poly.type
_entity_poly.pdbx_seq_one_letter_code
_entity_poly.pdbx_strand_id
1 'polypeptide(L)'
;MMGSHADRFTVTDGVSKSKYFLKTGSSKPFGRYSYRVKVTLDGPSWPNPGFMFVALSGDNDSTKEHQLYVGALVSGWTYEVLLDAELDVGVVTEVTFRWYNHIFNPMKPRYGASKVELQRGKDSMIVSFCGTENVKENAVQHVLPCQA
;
A
#
# COMPACT_ATOMS: atom_id res chain seq x y z
N MET A 1 -18.84 13.00 -0.95
CA MET A 1 -17.65 13.29 -1.77
C MET A 1 -17.41 14.79 -1.78
N MET A 2 -16.18 15.27 -2.00
CA MET A 2 -15.95 16.71 -2.20
C MET A 2 -16.49 17.15 -3.57
N GLY A 3 -17.15 18.32 -3.65
CA GLY A 3 -17.62 18.90 -4.92
C GLY A 3 -19.11 18.68 -5.17
N SER A 4 -19.49 18.45 -6.44
CA SER A 4 -20.90 18.42 -6.89
C SER A 4 -21.78 17.37 -6.24
N HIS A 5 -21.18 16.36 -5.60
CA HIS A 5 -21.87 15.25 -4.94
C HIS A 5 -21.71 15.30 -3.41
N ALA A 6 -21.44 16.48 -2.85
CA ALA A 6 -21.31 16.68 -1.41
C ALA A 6 -22.65 16.59 -0.68
N ASP A 7 -23.72 17.02 -1.33
CA ASP A 7 -25.12 16.97 -0.87
C ASP A 7 -25.64 15.55 -0.63
N ARG A 8 -25.08 14.54 -1.31
CA ARG A 8 -25.40 13.12 -1.09
C ARG A 8 -24.89 12.56 0.24
N PHE A 9 -24.07 13.31 0.97
CA PHE A 9 -23.56 12.87 2.26
C PHE A 9 -24.59 13.13 3.36
N THR A 10 -25.05 12.07 4.02
CA THR A 10 -25.98 12.19 5.16
C THR A 10 -25.25 12.79 6.35
N VAL A 11 -25.64 13.99 6.76
CA VAL A 11 -25.15 14.64 7.97
C VAL A 11 -26.06 14.21 9.12
N THR A 12 -25.51 13.64 10.19
CA THR A 12 -26.25 13.43 11.44
C THR A 12 -26.38 14.77 12.18
N ASP A 13 -27.57 15.06 12.71
CA ASP A 13 -27.83 16.32 13.41
C ASP A 13 -26.85 16.52 14.59
N GLY A 14 -26.26 17.72 14.69
CA GLY A 14 -25.18 18.07 15.63
C GLY A 14 -23.78 18.22 15.00
N VAL A 15 -23.65 17.88 13.71
CA VAL A 15 -22.38 17.83 12.96
C VAL A 15 -22.12 19.11 12.11
N SER A 16 -22.75 20.24 12.46
CA SER A 16 -22.63 21.52 11.72
C SER A 16 -21.22 22.13 11.65
N LYS A 17 -20.18 21.42 12.14
CA LYS A 17 -18.77 21.84 12.14
C LYS A 17 -17.77 20.74 11.72
N SER A 18 -18.21 19.66 11.07
CA SER A 18 -17.27 18.62 10.64
C SER A 18 -16.24 19.13 9.64
N LYS A 19 -14.97 18.78 9.88
CA LYS A 19 -13.85 19.05 8.97
C LYS A 19 -13.46 17.75 8.27
N TYR A 20 -13.41 17.79 6.96
CA TYR A 20 -12.99 16.68 6.11
C TYR A 20 -11.70 17.04 5.38
N PHE A 21 -10.80 16.08 5.24
CA PHE A 21 -9.50 16.25 4.60
C PHE A 21 -9.32 15.19 3.52
N LEU A 22 -8.68 15.57 2.41
CA LEU A 22 -8.30 14.67 1.33
C LEU A 22 -7.05 15.23 0.61
N LYS A 23 -6.38 14.38 -0.16
CA LYS A 23 -5.35 14.80 -1.11
C LYS A 23 -5.90 14.73 -2.53
N THR A 24 -5.32 15.54 -3.42
CA THR A 24 -5.64 15.56 -4.85
C THR A 24 -4.36 15.47 -5.68
N GLY A 25 -4.50 15.13 -6.96
CA GLY A 25 -3.39 15.22 -7.91
C GLY A 25 -2.94 16.67 -8.15
N SER A 26 -1.69 16.83 -8.59
CA SER A 26 -1.16 18.14 -9.04
C SER A 26 -1.67 18.53 -10.44
N SER A 27 -2.23 17.58 -11.19
CA SER A 27 -2.75 17.77 -12.54
C SER A 27 -3.97 16.88 -12.79
N LYS A 28 -4.68 17.13 -13.91
CA LYS A 28 -5.87 16.36 -14.28
C LYS A 28 -5.49 14.92 -14.67
N PRO A 29 -6.29 13.90 -14.27
CA PRO A 29 -7.41 13.98 -13.33
C PRO A 29 -6.95 14.18 -11.88
N PHE A 30 -7.62 15.08 -11.16
CA PHE A 30 -7.26 15.45 -9.77
C PHE A 30 -7.73 14.46 -8.71
N GLY A 31 -8.72 13.62 -9.03
CA GLY A 31 -9.29 12.64 -8.11
C GLY A 31 -8.23 11.63 -7.66
N ARG A 32 -8.33 11.19 -6.40
CA ARG A 32 -7.47 10.16 -5.82
C ARG A 32 -8.30 9.16 -5.03
N TYR A 33 -7.83 7.92 -5.02
CA TYR A 33 -8.43 6.82 -4.28
C TYR A 33 -7.49 6.42 -3.14
N SER A 34 -7.95 6.58 -1.91
CA SER A 34 -7.13 6.36 -0.73
C SER A 34 -7.15 4.90 -0.30
N TYR A 35 -5.98 4.35 -0.01
CA TYR A 35 -5.79 3.01 0.53
C TYR A 35 -4.83 3.06 1.72
N ARG A 36 -5.08 2.27 2.75
CA ARG A 36 -4.12 2.05 3.84
C ARG A 36 -3.50 0.67 3.65
N VAL A 37 -2.19 0.63 3.48
CA VAL A 37 -1.42 -0.61 3.28
C VAL A 37 -0.53 -0.82 4.50
N LYS A 38 -0.66 -1.98 5.14
CA LYS A 38 0.27 -2.45 6.16
C LYS A 38 0.99 -3.68 5.67
N VAL A 39 2.32 -3.64 5.63
CA VAL A 39 3.17 -4.75 5.18
C VAL A 39 3.96 -5.28 6.36
N THR A 40 3.79 -6.56 6.69
CA THR A 40 4.69 -7.29 7.58
C THR A 40 5.86 -7.81 6.77
N LEU A 41 7.06 -7.33 7.09
CA LEU A 41 8.29 -7.68 6.38
C LEU A 41 8.80 -9.04 6.85
N ASP A 42 9.26 -9.88 5.93
CA ASP A 42 10.05 -11.07 6.17
C ASP A 42 11.42 -10.94 5.48
N GLY A 43 12.42 -11.61 6.04
CA GLY A 43 13.82 -11.48 5.65
C GLY A 43 14.79 -11.82 6.77
N PRO A 44 16.07 -11.43 6.64
CA PRO A 44 17.12 -11.73 7.62
C PRO A 44 16.83 -11.12 9.00
N SER A 45 17.40 -11.73 10.03
CA SER A 45 17.29 -11.25 11.42
C SER A 45 17.99 -9.90 11.65
N TRP A 46 19.07 -9.63 10.91
CA TRP A 46 19.82 -8.38 11.02
C TRP A 46 19.18 -7.27 10.18
N PRO A 47 18.95 -6.07 10.75
CA PRO A 47 18.46 -4.93 10.00
C PRO A 47 19.42 -4.52 8.87
N ASN A 48 18.88 -4.25 7.68
CA ASN A 48 19.65 -3.68 6.56
C ASN A 48 19.01 -2.37 6.08
N PRO A 49 19.78 -1.37 5.64
CA PRO A 49 19.21 -0.18 5.03
C PRO A 49 18.55 -0.54 3.69
N GLY A 50 17.43 0.13 3.38
CA GLY A 50 16.76 -0.07 2.11
C GLY A 50 15.50 0.77 1.94
N PHE A 51 14.91 0.61 0.78
CA PHE A 51 13.65 1.22 0.37
C PHE A 51 12.66 0.09 0.08
N MET A 52 11.41 0.27 0.47
CA MET A 52 10.31 -0.63 0.14
C MET A 52 9.26 0.09 -0.68
N PHE A 53 8.71 -0.61 -1.66
CA PHE A 53 7.69 -0.13 -2.56
C PHE A 53 6.56 -1.14 -2.64
N VAL A 54 5.35 -0.62 -2.88
CA VAL A 54 4.15 -1.42 -3.10
C VAL A 54 3.36 -0.87 -4.28
N ALA A 55 2.70 -1.75 -5.02
CA ALA A 55 1.65 -1.39 -5.97
C ALA A 55 0.45 -2.32 -5.80
N LEU A 56 -0.73 -1.85 -6.18
CA LEU A 56 -1.98 -2.60 -6.07
C LEU A 56 -2.48 -2.93 -7.47
N SER A 57 -2.88 -4.18 -7.69
CA SER A 57 -3.48 -4.65 -8.93
C SER A 57 -4.89 -5.15 -8.68
N GLY A 58 -5.83 -4.72 -9.53
CA GLY A 58 -7.16 -5.31 -9.63
C GLY A 58 -7.31 -6.10 -10.93
N ASP A 59 -8.55 -6.39 -11.32
CA ASP A 59 -8.83 -7.22 -12.50
C ASP A 59 -8.38 -6.58 -13.83
N ASN A 60 -8.40 -5.25 -13.94
CA ASN A 60 -8.18 -4.55 -15.22
C ASN A 60 -7.04 -3.52 -15.18
N ASP A 61 -6.62 -3.06 -14.00
CA ASP A 61 -5.66 -1.97 -13.85
C ASP A 61 -4.79 -2.17 -12.61
N SER A 62 -3.64 -1.50 -12.62
CA SER A 62 -2.70 -1.44 -11.50
C SER A 62 -2.33 0.00 -11.17
N THR A 63 -2.09 0.27 -9.88
CA THR A 63 -1.49 1.55 -9.47
C THR A 63 -0.03 1.61 -9.91
N LYS A 64 0.55 2.81 -9.89
CA LYS A 64 2.01 2.94 -9.88
C LYS A 64 2.58 2.38 -8.58
N GLU A 65 3.88 2.15 -8.56
CA GLU A 65 4.58 1.87 -7.32
C GLU A 65 4.63 3.10 -6.43
N HIS A 66 4.35 2.88 -5.15
CA HIS A 66 4.42 3.87 -4.12
C HIS A 66 5.46 3.46 -3.08
N GLN A 67 6.27 4.42 -2.63
CA GLN A 67 7.24 4.17 -1.57
C GLN A 67 6.50 3.92 -0.25
N LEU A 68 6.66 2.72 0.29
CA LEU A 68 6.15 2.30 1.58
C LEU A 68 7.04 2.84 2.72
N TYR A 69 8.35 2.67 2.58
CA TYR A 69 9.29 2.98 3.66
C TYR A 69 10.71 3.20 3.12
N VAL A 70 11.49 4.00 3.85
CA VAL A 70 12.92 4.17 3.66
C VAL A 70 13.59 4.15 5.04
N GLY A 71 14.62 3.32 5.20
CA GLY A 71 15.34 3.20 6.48
C GLY A 71 15.84 1.78 6.73
N ALA A 72 15.86 1.39 8.01
CA ALA A 72 16.26 0.04 8.41
C ALA A 72 15.11 -0.96 8.18
N LEU A 73 15.36 -1.96 7.34
CA LEU A 73 14.47 -3.06 7.02
C LEU A 73 14.62 -4.16 8.08
N VAL A 74 13.65 -4.24 8.99
CA VAL A 74 13.65 -5.17 10.13
C VAL A 74 12.61 -6.25 9.89
N SER A 75 13.06 -7.50 9.80
CA SER A 75 12.15 -8.65 9.65
C SER A 75 11.21 -8.77 10.85
N GLY A 76 9.96 -9.15 10.58
CA GLY A 76 8.86 -9.24 11.55
C GLY A 76 8.16 -7.91 11.86
N TRP A 77 8.70 -6.77 11.44
CA TRP A 77 8.05 -5.48 11.66
C TRP A 77 6.94 -5.22 10.64
N THR A 78 5.94 -4.45 11.06
CA THR A 78 4.85 -4.01 10.18
C THR A 78 5.02 -2.53 9.86
N TYR A 79 5.06 -2.22 8.57
CA TYR A 79 5.23 -0.88 8.02
C TYR A 79 3.91 -0.44 7.39
N GLU A 80 3.54 0.82 7.59
CA GLU A 80 2.26 1.35 7.14
C GLU A 80 2.44 2.56 6.21
N VAL A 81 1.64 2.62 5.15
CA VAL A 81 1.52 3.79 4.28
C VAL A 81 0.07 4.06 3.91
N LEU A 82 -0.29 5.33 3.83
CA LEU A 82 -1.53 5.80 3.22
C LEU A 82 -1.24 6.22 1.77
N LEU A 83 -1.76 5.45 0.83
CA LEU A 83 -1.62 5.67 -0.60
C LEU A 83 -2.81 6.47 -1.12
N ASP A 84 -2.54 7.44 -1.98
CA ASP A 84 -3.57 8.18 -2.73
C ASP A 84 -3.33 7.92 -4.22
N ALA A 85 -3.98 6.89 -4.76
CA ALA A 85 -3.76 6.38 -6.12
C ALA A 85 -4.54 7.17 -7.18
N GLU A 86 -4.02 7.24 -8.41
CA GLU A 86 -4.64 8.00 -9.50
C GLU A 86 -5.91 7.36 -10.07
N LEU A 87 -6.13 6.07 -9.83
CA LEU A 87 -7.28 5.30 -10.34
C LEU A 87 -7.82 4.35 -9.25
N ASP A 88 -9.09 3.96 -9.39
CA ASP A 88 -9.72 2.93 -8.55
C ASP A 88 -9.44 1.56 -9.18
N VAL A 89 -8.60 0.76 -8.54
CA VAL A 89 -8.34 -0.62 -8.96
C VAL A 89 -9.49 -1.58 -8.64
N GLY A 90 -10.56 -1.10 -7.99
CA GLY A 90 -11.73 -1.90 -7.66
C GLY A 90 -11.45 -2.92 -6.55
N VAL A 91 -11.70 -4.20 -6.84
CA VAL A 91 -11.31 -5.30 -5.95
C VAL A 91 -9.84 -5.60 -6.21
N VAL A 92 -9.01 -5.38 -5.20
CA VAL A 92 -7.57 -5.70 -5.30
C VAL A 92 -7.40 -7.20 -5.25
N THR A 93 -6.78 -7.76 -6.28
CA THR A 93 -6.51 -9.18 -6.45
C THR A 93 -5.06 -9.51 -6.19
N GLU A 94 -4.16 -8.53 -6.22
CA GLU A 94 -2.73 -8.71 -5.96
C GLU A 94 -2.11 -7.43 -5.39
N VAL A 95 -1.13 -7.62 -4.49
CA VAL A 95 -0.20 -6.57 -4.09
C VAL A 95 1.19 -6.96 -4.56
N THR A 96 1.87 -6.08 -5.29
CA THR A 96 3.28 -6.29 -5.64
C THR A 96 4.17 -5.62 -4.61
N PHE A 97 5.16 -6.33 -4.08
CA PHE A 97 6.17 -5.82 -3.17
C PHE A 97 7.53 -5.80 -3.85
N ARG A 98 8.29 -4.72 -3.68
CA ARG A 98 9.67 -4.61 -4.15
C ARG A 98 10.51 -3.89 -3.13
N TRP A 99 11.78 -4.28 -3.03
CA TRP A 99 12.75 -3.60 -2.18
C TRP A 99 14.05 -3.32 -2.95
N TYR A 100 14.74 -2.27 -2.55
CA TYR A 100 16.02 -1.84 -3.13
C TYR A 100 16.99 -1.42 -2.02
N ASN A 101 18.29 -1.61 -2.22
CA ASN A 101 19.32 -1.14 -1.31
C ASN A 101 20.45 -0.45 -2.08
N HIS A 102 20.62 0.84 -1.83
CA HIS A 102 21.68 1.64 -2.47
C HIS A 102 23.10 1.33 -1.97
N ILE A 103 23.25 0.53 -0.91
CA ILE A 103 24.54 0.16 -0.33
C ILE A 103 24.88 -1.27 -0.71
N PHE A 104 26.03 -1.46 -1.37
CA PHE A 104 26.53 -2.78 -1.72
C PHE A 104 26.58 -3.70 -0.49
N ASN A 105 25.82 -4.81 -0.53
CA ASN A 105 25.76 -5.79 0.56
C ASN A 105 26.25 -7.17 0.07
N PRO A 106 27.44 -7.62 0.50
CA PRO A 106 28.00 -8.92 0.10
C PRO A 106 27.12 -10.12 0.43
N MET A 107 26.28 -10.01 1.47
CA MET A 107 25.40 -11.10 1.94
C MET A 107 24.20 -11.33 1.02
N LYS A 108 23.92 -10.42 0.07
CA LYS A 108 22.81 -10.51 -0.88
C LYS A 108 21.49 -10.90 -0.19
N PRO A 109 21.02 -10.09 0.79
CA PRO A 109 19.82 -10.42 1.53
C PRO A 109 18.62 -10.55 0.60
N ARG A 110 17.58 -11.23 1.07
CA ARG A 110 16.29 -11.38 0.37
C ARG A 110 15.21 -10.94 1.32
N TYR A 111 14.30 -10.11 0.84
CA TYR A 111 13.17 -9.61 1.63
C TYR A 111 11.88 -9.93 0.89
N GLY A 112 10.81 -10.08 1.65
CA GLY A 112 9.46 -10.27 1.14
C GLY A 112 8.43 -9.67 2.09
N ALA A 113 7.27 -9.34 1.57
CA ALA A 113 6.08 -9.12 2.37
C ALA A 113 5.49 -10.49 2.73
N SER A 114 5.57 -10.89 4.00
CA SER A 114 4.92 -12.14 4.46
C SER A 114 3.41 -11.96 4.59
N LYS A 115 2.97 -10.77 4.99
CA LYS A 115 1.56 -10.40 5.06
C LYS A 115 1.36 -8.96 4.62
N VAL A 116 0.28 -8.71 3.89
CA VAL A 116 -0.21 -7.36 3.59
C VAL A 116 -1.66 -7.24 4.03
N GLU A 117 -1.96 -6.25 4.87
CA GLU A 117 -3.32 -5.85 5.20
C GLU A 117 -3.64 -4.56 4.43
N LEU A 118 -4.61 -4.65 3.53
CA LEU A 118 -5.07 -3.54 2.71
C LEU A 118 -6.46 -3.11 3.17
N GLN A 119 -6.62 -1.84 3.51
CA GLN A 119 -7.91 -1.23 3.80
C GLN A 119 -8.26 -0.19 2.72
N ARG A 120 -9.41 -0.34 2.07
CA ARG A 120 -9.92 0.63 1.09
C ARG A 120 -10.56 1.82 1.78
N GLY A 121 -10.23 3.03 1.35
CA GLY A 121 -10.78 4.27 1.94
C GLY A 121 -12.27 4.49 1.61
N LYS A 122 -12.76 3.95 0.50
CA LYS A 122 -14.15 4.14 0.04
C LYS A 122 -15.19 3.51 0.96
N ASP A 123 -14.93 2.29 1.43
CA ASP A 123 -15.88 1.45 2.15
C ASP A 123 -15.30 0.78 3.40
N SER A 124 -14.04 1.08 3.75
CA SER A 124 -13.31 0.47 4.86
C SER A 124 -13.16 -1.05 4.77
N MET A 125 -13.38 -1.66 3.59
CA MET A 125 -13.15 -3.09 3.40
C MET A 125 -11.67 -3.43 3.61
N ILE A 126 -11.42 -4.46 4.41
CA ILE A 126 -10.08 -4.98 4.71
C ILE A 126 -9.89 -6.31 3.98
N VAL A 127 -8.79 -6.43 3.25
CA VAL A 127 -8.36 -7.67 2.58
C VAL A 127 -6.94 -8.00 3.02
N SER A 128 -6.68 -9.29 3.26
CA SER A 128 -5.35 -9.78 3.61
C SER A 128 -4.74 -10.57 2.46
N PHE A 129 -3.47 -10.28 2.18
CA PHE A 129 -2.63 -10.98 1.22
C PHE A 129 -1.47 -11.63 1.96
N CYS A 130 -1.06 -12.82 1.52
CA CYS A 130 -0.03 -13.62 2.15
C CYS A 130 1.05 -13.95 1.13
N GLY A 131 2.29 -13.54 1.41
CA GLY A 131 3.43 -13.82 0.56
C GLY A 131 4.18 -15.05 1.04
N THR A 132 4.66 -15.85 0.10
CA THR A 132 5.31 -17.15 0.38
C THR A 132 6.80 -17.17 0.10
N GLU A 133 7.37 -16.08 -0.41
CA GLU A 133 8.76 -16.03 -0.84
C GLU A 133 9.45 -14.71 -0.49
N ASN A 134 10.77 -14.79 -0.29
CA ASN A 134 11.64 -13.63 -0.16
C ASN A 134 12.42 -13.43 -1.47
N VAL A 135 12.30 -12.24 -2.05
CA VAL A 135 12.87 -11.91 -3.36
C VAL A 135 14.21 -11.20 -3.21
N LYS A 136 15.05 -11.33 -4.25
CA LYS A 136 16.31 -10.59 -4.33
C LYS A 136 16.01 -9.10 -4.48
N GLU A 137 17.04 -8.29 -4.27
CA GLU A 137 16.95 -6.85 -4.51
C GLU A 137 16.41 -6.55 -5.91
N ASN A 138 15.51 -5.56 -6.01
CA ASN A 138 14.88 -5.08 -7.23
C ASN A 138 14.00 -6.12 -7.98
N ALA A 139 13.88 -7.35 -7.48
CA ALA A 139 12.91 -8.30 -7.97
C ALA A 139 11.53 -8.01 -7.36
N VAL A 140 10.48 -8.22 -8.15
CA VAL A 140 9.09 -8.06 -7.71
C VAL A 140 8.64 -9.36 -7.06
N GLN A 141 8.05 -9.24 -5.88
CA GLN A 141 7.27 -10.29 -5.25
C GLN A 141 5.79 -10.04 -5.52
N HIS A 142 5.10 -11.08 -5.99
CA HIS A 142 3.65 -11.08 -6.17
C HIS A 142 3.00 -11.62 -4.89
N VAL A 143 2.19 -10.81 -4.21
CA VAL A 143 1.52 -11.17 -2.95
C VAL A 143 0.03 -11.35 -3.23
N LEU A 144 -0.42 -12.60 -3.17
CA LEU A 144 -1.78 -13.01 -3.50
C LEU A 144 -2.67 -13.09 -2.25
N PRO A 145 -4.01 -13.12 -2.40
CA PRO A 145 -4.92 -13.27 -1.27
C PRO A 145 -4.56 -14.50 -0.43
N CYS A 146 -4.63 -14.37 0.89
CA CYS A 146 -4.36 -15.50 1.78
C CYS A 146 -5.31 -16.66 1.47
N GLN A 147 -4.78 -17.88 1.41
CA GLN A 147 -5.59 -19.09 1.33
C GLN A 147 -6.34 -19.29 2.66
N ALA A 148 -7.57 -19.79 2.57
CA ALA A 148 -8.42 -20.12 3.72
C ALA A 148 -7.98 -21.42 4.40
#